data_AF-A0A369QRP5-F1
#
_entry.id   AF-A0A369QRP5-F1
#
_cell.length_a   1.000
_cell.length_b   1.000
_cell.length_c   1.000
_cell.angle_alpha   90.00
_cell.angle_beta   90.00
_cell.angle_gamma   90.00
#
_symmetry.space_group_name_H-M   'P 1'
#
loop_
_entity.id
_entity.type
_entity.pdbx_description
1 polymer ?
#
loop_
_entity_poly.entity_id
_entity_poly.type
_entity_poly.pdbx_seq_one_letter_code
_entity_poly.pdbx_strand_id
1 'polypeptide(L)'
;MERDYVTDPEGPWRYLSDRVMGGVSKGAAEATGGAIRLSGTVSTENRGGFIQVRTELATPLDPAARGIALEARGNGERYFVHLRTRGTRLPWHYYQAGFATAPEWQEARLPFTSFRASGALLRGTPRPQDVTSIGLVAYGRDHEADLEVRSLWIW
;
A
#
# COMPACT_ATOMS: atom_id res chain seq x y z
N MET A 1 21.07 9.75 -10.39
CA MET A 1 20.76 9.13 -9.08
C MET A 1 20.00 7.86 -9.39
N GLU A 2 20.56 6.72 -9.02
CA GLU A 2 19.96 5.40 -9.23
C GLU A 2 18.74 5.26 -8.30
N ARG A 3 17.61 4.78 -8.83
CA ARG A 3 16.41 4.51 -8.02
C ARG A 3 16.44 3.04 -7.64
N ASP A 4 16.37 2.76 -6.35
CA ASP A 4 16.27 1.39 -5.86
C ASP A 4 14.82 0.93 -5.93
N TYR A 5 14.46 0.37 -7.08
CA TYR A 5 13.12 -0.15 -7.33
C TYR A 5 12.83 -1.33 -6.41
N VAL A 6 11.67 -1.26 -5.76
CA VAL A 6 11.23 -2.27 -4.80
C VAL A 6 10.28 -3.28 -5.44
N THR A 7 9.63 -2.91 -6.57
CA THR A 7 8.64 -3.77 -7.21
C THR A 7 8.77 -3.78 -8.72
N ASP A 8 8.61 -4.96 -9.28
CA ASP A 8 8.10 -5.16 -10.64
C ASP A 8 6.56 -5.07 -10.60
N PRO A 9 5.90 -4.26 -11.44
CA PRO A 9 4.43 -4.26 -11.56
C PRO A 9 3.85 -5.64 -11.91
N GLU A 10 4.62 -6.53 -12.55
CA GLU A 10 4.25 -7.93 -12.80
C GLU A 10 4.67 -8.89 -11.67
N GLY A 11 5.26 -8.36 -10.60
CA GLY A 11 5.69 -9.13 -9.43
C GLY A 11 4.53 -9.85 -8.73
N PRO A 12 4.80 -10.69 -7.72
CA PRO A 12 3.80 -11.54 -7.07
C PRO A 12 2.86 -10.72 -6.16
N TRP A 13 1.97 -9.97 -6.79
CA TRP A 13 0.92 -9.19 -6.16
C TRP A 13 -0.22 -10.11 -5.71
N ARG A 14 -0.63 -9.98 -4.46
CA ARG A 14 -1.74 -10.71 -3.87
C ARG A 14 -2.86 -9.75 -3.51
N TYR A 15 -4.04 -9.99 -4.06
CA TYR A 15 -5.26 -9.27 -3.69
C TYR A 15 -5.81 -9.74 -2.33
N LEU A 16 -6.32 -8.80 -1.52
CA LEU A 16 -7.00 -9.02 -0.25
C LEU A 16 -8.19 -8.05 -0.12
N SER A 17 -9.23 -8.47 0.59
CA SER A 17 -10.33 -7.58 0.99
C SER A 17 -10.85 -7.92 2.40
N ASP A 18 -11.68 -7.04 2.92
CA ASP A 18 -12.35 -7.15 4.22
C ASP A 18 -13.35 -8.31 4.36
N ARG A 19 -13.64 -9.06 3.29
CA ARG A 19 -14.65 -10.14 3.27
C ARG A 19 -14.39 -11.23 4.29
N VAL A 20 -13.12 -11.53 4.58
CA VAL A 20 -12.75 -12.53 5.60
C VAL A 20 -13.22 -12.10 7.01
N MET A 21 -13.38 -10.80 7.22
CA MET A 21 -13.85 -10.21 8.47
C MET A 21 -15.35 -9.85 8.43
N GLY A 22 -16.10 -10.35 7.42
CA GLY A 22 -17.52 -10.06 7.22
C GLY A 22 -17.80 -8.75 6.49
N GLY A 23 -16.77 -8.07 5.96
CA GLY A 23 -16.95 -6.89 5.12
C GLY A 23 -17.59 -7.20 3.77
N VAL A 24 -18.12 -6.16 3.11
CA VAL A 24 -18.83 -6.28 1.84
C VAL A 24 -18.07 -5.64 0.67
N SER A 25 -16.82 -5.21 0.89
CA SER A 25 -15.99 -4.64 -0.17
C SER A 25 -15.68 -5.67 -1.26
N LYS A 26 -15.69 -5.22 -2.52
CA LYS A 26 -15.51 -6.07 -3.70
C LYS A 26 -14.55 -5.38 -4.67
N GLY A 27 -13.59 -6.13 -5.20
CA GLY A 27 -12.63 -5.57 -6.13
C GLY A 27 -11.69 -6.64 -6.67
N ALA A 28 -10.70 -6.18 -7.41
CA ALA A 28 -9.67 -7.00 -8.02
C ALA A 28 -8.35 -6.23 -8.05
N ALA A 29 -7.26 -6.97 -8.27
CA ALA A 29 -5.97 -6.38 -8.61
C ALA A 29 -5.37 -7.12 -9.80
N GLU A 30 -4.91 -6.37 -10.79
CA GLU A 30 -4.46 -6.90 -12.08
C GLU A 30 -3.24 -6.12 -12.57
N ALA A 31 -2.21 -6.84 -13.02
CA ALA A 31 -1.07 -6.24 -13.69
C ALA A 31 -1.44 -6.00 -15.17
N THR A 32 -1.47 -4.74 -15.60
CA THR A 32 -1.82 -4.36 -16.97
C THR A 32 -1.03 -3.13 -17.41
N GLY A 33 -0.53 -3.13 -18.65
CA GLY A 33 0.16 -1.97 -19.22
C GLY A 33 1.42 -1.52 -18.45
N GLY A 34 2.11 -2.44 -17.77
CA GLY A 34 3.27 -2.11 -16.93
C GLY A 34 2.92 -1.43 -15.60
N ALA A 35 1.68 -1.58 -15.12
CA ALA A 35 1.24 -1.10 -13.82
C ALA A 35 0.40 -2.16 -13.09
N ILE A 36 0.41 -2.11 -11.75
CA ILE A 36 -0.58 -2.81 -10.94
C ILE A 36 -1.81 -1.92 -10.77
N ARG A 37 -2.98 -2.39 -11.19
CA ARG A 37 -4.27 -1.72 -10.97
C ARG A 37 -5.00 -2.36 -9.81
N LEU A 38 -5.46 -1.55 -8.86
CA LEU A 38 -6.38 -1.91 -7.79
C LEU A 38 -7.71 -1.21 -8.05
N SER A 39 -8.78 -1.98 -8.26
CA SER A 39 -10.10 -1.41 -8.58
C SER A 39 -11.26 -2.14 -7.90
N GLY A 40 -12.32 -1.41 -7.58
CA GLY A 40 -13.58 -1.96 -7.07
C GLY A 40 -14.24 -1.09 -5.99
N THR A 41 -15.36 -1.55 -5.45
CA THR A 41 -16.14 -0.83 -4.44
C THR A 41 -15.66 -1.13 -3.01
N VAL A 42 -15.31 -0.09 -2.27
CA VAL A 42 -15.07 -0.14 -0.81
C VAL A 42 -16.34 0.26 -0.08
N SER A 43 -16.73 -0.50 0.94
CA SER A 43 -17.89 -0.19 1.80
C SER A 43 -17.57 -0.38 3.28
N THR A 44 -17.98 0.58 4.08
CA THR A 44 -17.76 0.66 5.53
C THR A 44 -18.95 0.15 6.35
N GLU A 45 -19.99 -0.39 5.70
CA GLU A 45 -21.21 -0.89 6.33
C GLU A 45 -20.93 -1.83 7.51
N ASN A 46 -19.86 -2.63 7.43
CA ASN A 46 -19.41 -3.56 8.48
C ASN A 46 -18.13 -3.10 9.22
N ARG A 47 -17.98 -1.79 9.45
CA ARG A 47 -16.97 -1.18 10.35
C ARG A 47 -15.51 -1.50 10.00
N GLY A 48 -15.10 -1.34 8.74
CA GLY A 48 -13.69 -1.52 8.39
C GLY A 48 -13.30 -1.54 6.92
N GLY A 49 -14.21 -1.21 6.01
CA GLY A 49 -14.08 -1.29 4.55
C GLY A 49 -12.67 -1.19 3.97
N PHE A 50 -12.22 -2.23 3.26
CA PHE A 50 -11.02 -2.15 2.43
C PHE A 50 -10.96 -3.13 1.26
N ILE A 51 -10.25 -2.69 0.21
CA ILE A 51 -9.60 -3.56 -0.77
C ILE A 51 -8.11 -3.24 -0.82
N GLN A 52 -7.28 -4.26 -1.06
CA GLN A 52 -5.83 -4.14 -1.01
C GLN A 52 -5.17 -5.06 -2.03
N VAL A 53 -4.05 -4.62 -2.57
CA VAL A 53 -3.06 -5.50 -3.20
C VAL A 53 -1.73 -5.41 -2.45
N ARG A 54 -1.04 -6.54 -2.26
CA ARG A 54 0.20 -6.61 -1.47
C ARG A 54 1.27 -7.42 -2.19
N THR A 55 2.51 -6.97 -2.10
CA THR A 55 3.69 -7.73 -2.52
C THR A 55 4.63 -7.94 -1.33
N GLU A 56 5.24 -9.13 -1.26
CA GLU A 56 6.23 -9.48 -0.25
C GLU A 56 7.63 -9.12 -0.76
N LEU A 57 8.50 -8.61 0.12
CA LEU A 57 9.86 -8.25 -0.23
C LEU A 57 10.77 -9.47 -0.14
N ALA A 58 11.46 -9.80 -1.23
CA ALA A 58 12.45 -10.87 -1.26
C ALA A 58 13.73 -10.50 -0.49
N THR A 59 14.09 -9.22 -0.49
CA THR A 59 15.27 -8.68 0.19
C THR A 59 14.89 -7.53 1.12
N PRO A 60 15.62 -7.32 2.23
CA PRO A 60 15.43 -6.15 3.07
C PRO A 60 15.70 -4.85 2.28
N LEU A 61 14.94 -3.79 2.59
CA LEU A 61 15.24 -2.45 2.08
C LEU A 61 16.55 -1.91 2.66
N ASP A 62 17.22 -1.01 1.94
CA ASP A 62 18.41 -0.33 2.42
C ASP A 62 18.13 0.38 3.77
N PRO A 63 18.90 0.09 4.84
CA PRO A 63 18.79 0.79 6.11
C PRO A 63 18.92 2.33 6.03
N ALA A 64 19.57 2.86 5.00
CA ALA A 64 19.75 4.29 4.76
C ALA A 64 18.54 4.96 4.08
N ALA A 65 17.57 4.18 3.60
CA ALA A 65 16.37 4.72 2.97
C ALA A 65 15.57 5.62 3.92
N ARG A 66 15.15 6.77 3.40
CA ARG A 66 14.36 7.79 4.10
C ARG A 66 12.87 7.59 3.91
N GLY A 67 12.46 6.94 2.82
CA GLY A 67 11.05 6.67 2.55
C GLY A 67 10.80 5.75 1.38
N ILE A 68 9.51 5.60 1.08
CA ILE A 68 9.01 4.95 -0.12
C ILE A 68 8.47 6.04 -1.04
N ALA A 69 8.76 5.91 -2.33
CA ALA A 69 8.16 6.71 -3.37
C ALA A 69 7.48 5.80 -4.38
N LEU A 70 6.43 6.32 -5.00
CA LEU A 70 5.65 5.58 -5.99
C LEU A 70 5.14 6.54 -7.05
N GLU A 71 4.95 5.99 -8.25
CA GLU A 71 4.32 6.70 -9.35
C GLU A 71 2.93 6.13 -9.59
N ALA A 72 1.92 6.95 -9.34
CA ALA A 72 0.52 6.54 -9.34
C ALA A 72 -0.36 7.50 -10.16
N ARG A 73 -1.46 6.95 -10.66
CA ARG A 73 -2.63 7.70 -11.11
C ARG A 73 -3.88 7.04 -10.55
N GLY A 74 -5.00 7.75 -10.62
CA GLY A 74 -6.27 7.22 -10.17
C GLY A 74 -7.40 8.23 -10.33
N ASN A 75 -8.52 7.92 -9.70
CA ASN A 75 -9.77 8.68 -9.79
C ASN A 75 -9.85 9.95 -8.92
N GLY A 76 -8.72 10.49 -8.46
CA GLY A 76 -8.70 11.68 -7.59
C GLY A 76 -8.87 11.38 -6.10
N GLU A 77 -9.11 10.12 -5.75
CA GLU A 77 -9.30 9.67 -4.38
C GLU A 77 -7.97 9.52 -3.63
N ARG A 78 -8.06 9.50 -2.31
CA ARG A 78 -6.95 9.19 -1.40
C ARG A 78 -6.81 7.69 -1.16
N TYR A 79 -5.59 7.19 -1.31
CA TYR A 79 -5.19 5.81 -1.07
C TYR A 79 -4.07 5.75 -0.03
N PHE A 80 -3.67 4.53 0.35
CA PHE A 80 -2.67 4.29 1.39
C PHE A 80 -1.63 3.27 0.95
N VAL A 81 -0.40 3.49 1.42
CA VAL A 81 0.63 2.46 1.48
C VAL A 81 0.61 1.83 2.87
N HIS A 82 0.44 0.52 2.92
CA HIS A 82 0.56 -0.29 4.13
C HIS A 82 1.90 -1.02 4.16
N LEU A 83 2.65 -0.89 5.25
CA LEU A 83 3.86 -1.66 5.50
C LEU A 83 3.62 -2.68 6.60
N ARG A 84 4.09 -3.90 6.34
CA ARG A 84 4.35 -4.88 7.40
C ARG A 84 5.84 -4.96 7.65
N THR A 85 6.18 -5.25 8.89
CA THR A 85 7.56 -5.47 9.32
C THR A 85 7.67 -6.79 10.06
N ARG A 86 8.91 -7.23 10.37
CA ARG A 86 9.13 -8.36 11.28
C ARG A 86 8.45 -8.19 12.66
N GLY A 87 8.17 -6.94 13.07
CA GLY A 87 7.44 -6.61 14.30
C GLY A 87 5.92 -6.67 14.19
N THR A 88 5.34 -6.67 12.98
CA THR A 88 3.88 -6.73 12.77
C THR A 88 3.35 -8.17 12.83
N ARG A 89 3.41 -8.77 14.03
CA ARG A 89 3.06 -10.19 14.25
C ARG A 89 1.56 -10.50 14.21
N LEU A 90 0.71 -9.52 14.54
CA LEU A 90 -0.75 -9.70 14.53
C LEU A 90 -1.33 -9.37 13.15
N PRO A 91 -2.42 -10.02 12.71
CA PRO A 91 -3.02 -9.77 11.39
C PRO A 91 -3.42 -8.32 11.12
N TRP A 92 -3.81 -7.58 12.17
CA TRP A 92 -4.21 -6.17 12.09
C TRP A 92 -3.06 -5.17 12.33
N HIS A 93 -1.82 -5.66 12.52
CA HIS A 93 -0.66 -4.79 12.66
C HIS A 93 -0.13 -4.37 11.30
N TYR A 94 -0.08 -3.05 11.08
CA TYR A 94 0.50 -2.43 9.91
C TYR A 94 0.95 -1.01 10.25
N TYR A 95 1.77 -0.45 9.37
CA TYR A 95 2.05 0.97 9.32
C TYR A 95 1.38 1.55 8.09
N GLN A 96 0.75 2.72 8.18
CA GLN A 96 0.08 3.35 7.05
C GLN A 96 0.55 4.78 6.79
N ALA A 97 0.69 5.13 5.52
CA ALA A 97 0.84 6.51 5.06
C ALA A 97 -0.07 6.71 3.85
N GLY A 98 -0.79 7.81 3.79
CA GLY A 98 -1.75 8.08 2.72
C GLY A 98 -1.25 9.10 1.71
N PHE A 99 -1.66 8.93 0.46
CA PHE A 99 -1.32 9.79 -0.68
C PHE A 99 -2.57 10.05 -1.52
N ALA A 100 -2.60 11.20 -2.21
CA ALA A 100 -3.67 11.53 -3.15
C ALA A 100 -3.31 11.03 -4.56
N THR A 101 -4.33 10.79 -5.38
CA THR A 101 -4.18 10.47 -6.80
C THR A 101 -4.76 11.59 -7.67
N ALA A 102 -4.39 11.57 -8.95
CA ALA A 102 -4.95 12.40 -10.00
C ALA A 102 -5.08 11.52 -11.27
N PRO A 103 -5.86 11.96 -12.28
CA PRO A 103 -5.97 11.23 -13.55
C PRO A 103 -4.61 11.05 -14.25
N GLU A 104 -3.69 11.99 -14.05
CA GLU A 104 -2.33 11.95 -14.55
C GLU A 104 -1.39 11.17 -13.63
N TRP A 105 -0.35 10.58 -14.23
CA TRP A 105 0.74 9.96 -13.46
C TRP A 105 1.48 11.01 -12.65
N GLN A 106 1.54 10.79 -11.34
CA GLN A 106 2.25 11.66 -10.40
C GLN A 106 3.07 10.86 -9.40
N GLU A 107 4.16 11.48 -8.95
CA GLU A 107 5.00 10.92 -7.90
C GLU A 107 4.45 11.28 -6.51
N ALA A 108 4.29 10.27 -5.65
CA ALA A 108 4.05 10.45 -4.23
C ALA A 108 5.26 9.98 -3.41
N ARG A 109 5.80 10.86 -2.56
CA ARG A 109 6.90 10.53 -1.63
C ARG A 109 6.38 10.41 -0.21
N LEU A 110 6.61 9.26 0.40
CA LEU A 110 6.17 8.89 1.74
C LEU A 110 7.41 8.62 2.62
N PRO A 111 7.89 9.63 3.37
CA PRO A 111 8.99 9.39 4.30
C PRO A 111 8.55 8.40 5.38
N PHE A 112 9.45 7.55 5.87
CA PHE A 112 9.12 6.56 6.91
C PHE A 112 8.52 7.23 8.17
N THR A 113 8.89 8.48 8.46
CA THR A 113 8.34 9.30 9.56
C THR A 113 6.87 9.70 9.39
N SER A 114 6.33 9.67 8.17
CA SER A 114 4.90 9.90 7.90
C SER A 114 4.03 8.69 8.19
N PHE A 115 4.62 7.50 8.31
CA PHE A 115 3.87 6.29 8.59
C PHE A 115 3.36 6.28 10.03
N ARG A 116 2.12 5.85 10.20
CA ARG A 116 1.45 5.70 11.50
C ARG A 116 1.22 4.23 11.78
N ALA A 117 1.65 3.78 12.95
CA ALA A 117 1.40 2.42 13.41
C ALA A 117 -0.09 2.21 13.74
N SER A 118 -0.62 1.04 13.41
CA SER A 118 -2.02 0.67 13.74
C SER A 118 -2.23 0.26 15.20
N GLY A 119 -1.16 0.07 15.98
CA GLY A 119 -1.26 -0.35 17.38
C GLY A 119 -0.14 0.23 18.25
N ALA A 120 -0.46 0.50 19.53
CA ALA A 120 0.41 1.19 20.48
C ALA A 120 1.69 0.40 20.86
N LEU A 121 1.70 -0.92 20.66
CA LEU A 121 2.86 -1.77 20.94
C LEU A 121 3.89 -1.78 19.80
N LEU A 122 3.55 -1.22 18.64
CA LEU A 122 4.48 -1.09 17.53
C LEU A 122 5.40 0.12 17.75
N ARG A 123 6.55 0.12 17.07
CA ARG A 123 7.42 1.32 17.05
C ARG A 123 6.64 2.48 16.41
N GLY A 124 6.95 3.71 16.79
CA GLY A 124 6.33 4.89 16.16
C GLY A 124 6.67 5.03 14.68
N THR A 125 7.90 4.70 14.31
CA THR A 125 8.42 4.77 12.93
C THR A 125 8.95 3.39 12.52
N PRO A 126 8.54 2.86 11.36
CA PRO A 126 9.07 1.59 10.85
C PRO A 126 10.53 1.76 10.42
N ARG A 127 11.34 0.72 10.60
CA ARG A 127 12.73 0.68 10.12
C ARG A 127 12.75 0.07 8.71
N PRO A 128 13.45 0.68 7.73
CA PRO A 128 13.44 0.19 6.34
C PRO A 128 13.77 -1.29 6.21
N GLN A 129 14.87 -1.73 6.84
CA GLN A 129 15.39 -3.09 6.79
C GLN A 129 14.50 -4.13 7.48
N ASP A 130 13.50 -3.70 8.26
CA ASP A 130 12.52 -4.58 8.90
C ASP A 130 11.26 -4.75 8.07
N VAL A 131 11.05 -3.96 7.02
CA VAL A 131 9.89 -4.07 6.13
C VAL A 131 9.93 -5.42 5.42
N THR A 132 8.80 -6.12 5.46
CA THR A 132 8.64 -7.44 4.84
C THR A 132 7.66 -7.43 3.69
N SER A 133 6.73 -6.49 3.66
CA SER A 133 5.72 -6.40 2.59
C SER A 133 5.24 -4.96 2.42
N ILE A 134 4.84 -4.63 1.19
CA ILE A 134 4.24 -3.35 0.83
C ILE A 134 2.86 -3.60 0.23
N GLY A 135 1.86 -2.90 0.72
CA GLY A 135 0.48 -2.96 0.23
C GLY A 135 -0.01 -1.61 -0.27
N LEU A 136 -0.80 -1.63 -1.33
CA LEU A 136 -1.58 -0.50 -1.83
C LEU A 136 -3.03 -0.72 -1.42
N VAL A 137 -3.64 0.27 -0.77
CA VAL A 137 -4.89 0.07 -0.04
C VAL A 137 -5.87 1.20 -0.29
N ALA A 138 -7.11 0.83 -0.62
CA ALA A 138 -8.28 1.68 -0.53
C ALA A 138 -9.00 1.32 0.79
N TYR A 139 -9.09 2.26 1.73
CA TYR A 139 -9.50 1.97 3.11
C TYR A 139 -10.30 3.12 3.74
N GLY A 140 -11.25 2.74 4.60
CA GLY A 140 -11.79 3.62 5.64
C GLY A 140 -12.88 4.59 5.19
N ARG A 141 -13.35 4.51 3.94
CA ARG A 141 -14.53 5.22 3.43
C ARG A 141 -15.21 4.47 2.30
N ASP A 142 -16.49 4.74 2.11
CA ASP A 142 -17.25 4.27 0.95
C ASP A 142 -16.77 5.02 -0.30
N HIS A 143 -16.29 4.30 -1.31
CA HIS A 143 -15.91 4.86 -2.59
C HIS A 143 -15.68 3.76 -3.63
N GLU A 144 -15.72 4.17 -4.90
CA GLU A 144 -15.13 3.39 -5.99
C GLU A 144 -13.62 3.62 -5.99
N ALA A 145 -12.86 2.54 -5.87
CA ALA A 145 -11.41 2.54 -6.00
C ALA A 145 -11.04 2.32 -7.47
N ASP A 146 -10.12 3.14 -7.95
CA ASP A 146 -9.39 2.98 -9.19
C ASP A 146 -8.01 3.61 -9.02
N LEU A 147 -7.03 2.77 -8.70
CA LEU A 147 -5.65 3.14 -8.44
C LEU A 147 -4.75 2.33 -9.38
N GLU A 148 -3.86 3.01 -10.08
CA GLU A 148 -2.78 2.37 -10.84
C GLU A 148 -1.44 2.82 -10.29
N VAL A 149 -0.50 1.88 -10.11
CA VAL A 149 0.87 2.16 -9.70
C VAL A 149 1.83 1.46 -10.66
N ARG A 150 2.68 2.23 -11.34
CA ARG A 150 3.62 1.67 -12.33
C ARG A 150 5.02 1.45 -11.79
N SER A 151 5.39 2.15 -10.72
CA SER A 151 6.69 1.96 -10.08
C SER A 151 6.66 2.32 -8.60
N LEU A 152 7.51 1.63 -7.83
CA LEU A 152 7.73 1.86 -6.40
C LEU A 152 9.22 1.72 -6.11
N TRP A 153 9.80 2.67 -5.38
CA TRP A 153 11.23 2.71 -5.07
C TRP A 153 11.49 3.30 -3.67
N ILE A 154 12.70 3.10 -3.15
CA ILE A 154 13.21 3.79 -1.94
C ILE A 154 14.13 4.96 -2.32
N TRP A 155 14.27 5.94 -1.41
CA TRP A 155 15.09 7.15 -1.60
C TRP A 155 15.59 7.74 -0.27
#